data_AF-A0A820UXU2-F1
#
_entry.id   AF-A0A820UXU2-F1
#
_cell.length_a   1.000
_cell.length_b   1.000
_cell.length_c   1.000
_cell.angle_alpha   90.00
_cell.angle_beta   90.00
_cell.angle_gamma   90.00
#
_symmetry.space_group_name_H-M   'P 1'
#
loop_
_entity.id
_entity.type
_entity.pdbx_description
1 polymer ?
#
loop_
_entity_poly.entity_id
_entity_poly.type
_entity_poly.pdbx_seq_one_letter_code
_entity_poly.pdbx_strand_id
1 'polypeptide(L)'
;MFSWQAWLAASAVIMVLLCINLIFHQYVYRVVMCGVQMRVAYTGLIFRKVLRLSSHAMNNFSSGEITNLLANDANKVELVHYFLNYLWVAPLQIIAVVFVLWQFVYYVTFIAIGYTLLLLLIQPLFSRLFLHLRTEVLKITDERIKIMSEIIKSMRIVKVYCWESAFERKIRHIRT
;
A
#
# COMPACT_ATOMS: atom_id res chain seq x y z
N MET A 1 24.94 -9.96 -45.40
CA MET A 1 26.01 -9.88 -44.37
C MET A 1 25.53 -9.46 -42.97
N PHE A 2 24.24 -9.19 -42.73
CA PHE A 2 23.72 -8.61 -41.47
C PHE A 2 22.99 -9.58 -40.52
N SER A 3 22.75 -10.85 -40.92
CA SER A 3 21.93 -11.77 -40.14
C SER A 3 22.58 -12.18 -38.82
N TRP A 4 23.86 -12.59 -38.84
CA TRP A 4 24.56 -13.05 -37.63
C TRP A 4 24.74 -11.94 -36.58
N GLN A 5 24.94 -10.69 -36.99
CA GLN A 5 25.04 -9.53 -36.08
C GLN A 5 23.70 -9.26 -35.38
N ALA A 6 22.58 -9.37 -36.10
CA ALA A 6 21.25 -9.21 -35.52
C ALA A 6 20.95 -10.31 -34.49
N TRP A 7 21.30 -11.57 -34.78
CA TRP A 7 21.15 -12.67 -33.83
C TRP A 7 22.02 -12.48 -32.58
N LEU A 8 23.27 -12.02 -32.73
CA LEU A 8 24.14 -11.70 -31.60
C LEU A 8 23.56 -10.56 -30.74
N ALA A 9 23.12 -9.46 -31.36
CA ALA A 9 22.52 -8.34 -30.64
C ALA A 9 21.24 -8.76 -29.90
N ALA A 10 20.37 -9.55 -30.53
CA ALA A 10 19.17 -10.09 -29.89
C ALA A 10 19.51 -10.97 -28.69
N SER A 11 20.49 -11.87 -28.83
CA SER A 11 20.94 -12.74 -27.73
C SER A 11 21.53 -11.93 -26.56
N ALA A 12 22.28 -10.86 -26.85
CA ALA A 12 22.85 -9.98 -25.84
C ALA A 12 21.76 -9.22 -25.08
N VAL A 13 20.75 -8.68 -25.77
CA VAL A 13 19.62 -8.00 -25.14
C VAL A 13 18.85 -8.97 -24.23
N ILE A 14 18.57 -10.19 -24.69
CA ILE A 14 17.90 -11.21 -23.88
C ILE A 14 18.71 -11.53 -22.62
N MET A 15 20.03 -11.72 -22.77
CA MET A 15 20.91 -11.99 -21.63
C MET A 15 20.89 -10.84 -20.61
N VAL A 16 20.99 -9.59 -21.08
CA VAL A 16 20.94 -8.40 -20.21
C VAL A 16 19.60 -8.31 -19.49
N LEU A 17 18.48 -8.52 -20.18
CA LEU A 17 17.14 -8.49 -19.58
C LEU A 17 16.95 -9.60 -18.53
N LEU A 18 17.50 -10.80 -18.77
CA LEU A 18 17.50 -11.90 -17.80
C LEU A 18 18.32 -11.53 -16.57
N CYS A 19 19.53 -11.00 -16.75
CA CYS A 19 20.36 -10.54 -15.64
C CYS A 19 19.65 -9.46 -14.80
N ILE A 20 19.06 -8.45 -15.47
CA ILE A 20 18.30 -7.39 -14.79
C ILE A 20 17.14 -7.99 -13.99
N ASN A 21 16.37 -8.91 -14.56
CA ASN A 21 15.26 -9.55 -13.86
C ASN A 21 15.72 -10.36 -12.65
N LEU A 22 16.79 -11.15 -12.77
CA LEU A 22 17.34 -11.93 -11.66
C LEU A 22 17.82 -11.04 -10.52
N ILE A 23 18.56 -9.97 -10.84
CA ILE A 23 19.04 -8.99 -9.86
C ILE A 23 17.86 -8.30 -9.19
N PHE A 24 16.87 -7.85 -9.96
CA PHE A 24 15.68 -7.18 -9.45
C PHE A 24 14.88 -8.09 -8.53
N HIS A 25 14.65 -9.34 -8.92
CA HIS A 25 13.92 -10.30 -8.09
C HIS A 25 14.67 -10.61 -6.78
N GLN A 26 16.00 -10.76 -6.85
CA GLN A 26 16.82 -10.95 -5.66
C GLN A 26 16.79 -9.71 -4.75
N TYR A 27 16.81 -8.51 -5.32
CA TYR A 27 16.68 -7.26 -4.59
C TYR A 27 15.32 -7.17 -3.88
N VAL A 28 14.21 -7.39 -4.60
CA VAL A 28 12.86 -7.37 -4.03
C VAL A 28 12.73 -8.38 -2.89
N TYR A 29 13.21 -9.61 -3.11
CA TYR A 29 13.22 -10.65 -2.09
C TYR A 29 13.96 -10.19 -0.82
N ARG A 30 15.18 -9.64 -0.97
CA ARG A 30 15.98 -9.17 0.18
C ARG A 30 15.30 -8.03 0.94
N VAL A 31 14.72 -7.06 0.23
CA VAL A 31 14.02 -5.92 0.85
C VAL A 31 12.78 -6.38 1.59
N VAL A 32 11.98 -7.27 1.00
CA VAL A 32 10.79 -7.84 1.67
C VAL A 32 11.19 -8.63 2.91
N MET A 33 12.19 -9.49 2.82
CA MET A 33 12.68 -10.25 3.98
C MET A 33 13.21 -9.34 5.09
N CYS A 34 13.92 -8.27 4.75
CA CYS A 34 14.37 -7.28 5.72
C CYS A 34 13.18 -6.56 6.39
N GLY A 35 12.16 -6.18 5.62
CA GLY A 35 10.92 -5.61 6.14
C GLY A 35 10.21 -6.52 7.15
N VAL A 36 10.10 -7.82 6.84
CA VAL A 36 9.52 -8.83 7.74
C VAL A 36 10.36 -8.97 9.02
N GLN A 37 11.69 -9.00 8.92
CA GLN A 37 12.59 -9.06 10.08
C GLN A 37 12.42 -7.83 10.99
N MET A 38 12.34 -6.62 10.40
CA MET A 38 12.09 -5.39 11.16
C MET A 38 10.73 -5.44 11.87
N ARG A 39 9.68 -5.93 11.20
CA ARG A 39 8.35 -6.08 11.78
C ARG A 39 8.35 -7.01 12.99
N VAL A 40 9.04 -8.15 12.90
CA VAL A 40 9.18 -9.11 14.02
C VAL A 40 9.96 -8.47 15.17
N ALA A 41 11.07 -7.80 14.88
CA ALA A 41 11.87 -7.11 15.90
C ALA A 41 11.07 -6.01 16.62
N TYR A 42 10.35 -5.17 15.86
CA TYR A 42 9.51 -4.10 16.39
C TYR A 42 8.39 -4.63 17.30
N THR A 43 7.67 -5.66 16.84
CA THR A 43 6.64 -6.35 17.63
C THR A 43 7.23 -6.91 18.93
N GLY A 44 8.38 -7.56 18.85
CA GLY A 44 9.07 -8.11 20.03
C GLY A 44 9.50 -7.02 21.03
N LEU A 45 9.99 -5.88 20.55
CA LEU A 45 10.37 -4.74 21.38
C LEU A 45 9.16 -4.13 22.09
N ILE A 46 8.04 -3.94 21.38
CA ILE A 46 6.79 -3.46 21.99
C ILE A 46 6.33 -4.42 23.06
N PHE A 47 6.26 -5.73 22.75
CA PHE A 47 5.80 -6.73 23.70
C PHE A 47 6.65 -6.72 24.98
N ARG A 48 7.98 -6.68 24.83
CA ARG A 48 8.90 -6.57 25.97
C ARG A 48 8.72 -5.27 26.76
N LYS A 49 8.39 -4.16 26.10
CA LYS A 49 8.14 -2.87 26.75
C LYS A 49 6.83 -2.90 27.54
N VAL A 50 5.75 -3.43 26.96
CA VAL A 50 4.45 -3.60 27.62
C VAL A 50 4.58 -4.44 28.88
N LEU A 51 5.31 -5.57 28.83
CA LEU A 51 5.55 -6.42 30.01
C LEU A 51 6.38 -5.76 31.13
N ARG A 52 7.08 -4.66 30.85
CA ARG A 52 7.92 -3.93 31.81
C ARG A 52 7.30 -2.61 32.27
N LEU A 53 6.13 -2.23 31.75
CA LEU A 53 5.45 -1.02 32.18
C LEU A 53 4.87 -1.20 33.58
N SER A 54 4.96 -0.17 34.42
CA SER A 54 4.23 -0.10 35.69
C SER A 54 2.72 -0.08 35.44
N SER A 55 1.91 -0.62 36.35
CA SER A 55 0.45 -0.64 36.24
C SER A 55 -0.17 0.76 36.03
N HIS A 56 0.40 1.81 36.63
CA HIS A 56 -0.05 3.19 36.44
C HIS A 56 0.11 3.66 34.98
N ALA A 57 1.28 3.45 34.40
CA ALA A 57 1.55 3.78 33.00
C ALA A 57 0.76 2.89 32.02
N MET A 58 0.52 1.62 32.39
CA MET A 58 -0.26 0.68 31.58
C MET A 58 -1.74 1.10 31.50
N ASN A 59 -2.28 1.71 32.55
CA ASN A 59 -3.66 2.23 32.57
C ASN A 59 -3.91 3.35 31.55
N ASN A 60 -2.85 3.99 31.05
CA ASN A 60 -2.96 5.00 29.98
C ASN A 60 -3.18 4.38 28.60
N PHE A 61 -2.99 3.06 28.45
CA PHE A 61 -3.16 2.34 27.19
C PHE A 61 -4.22 1.26 27.35
N SER A 62 -5.26 1.31 26.54
CA SER A 62 -6.23 0.22 26.47
C SER A 62 -5.61 -1.02 25.82
N SER A 63 -6.09 -2.20 26.22
CA SER A 63 -5.69 -3.44 25.55
C SER A 63 -5.96 -3.42 24.05
N GLY A 64 -6.98 -2.67 23.60
CA GLY A 64 -7.33 -2.49 22.20
C GLY A 64 -6.33 -1.61 21.43
N GLU A 65 -5.80 -0.57 22.06
CA GLU A 65 -4.77 0.28 21.44
C GLU A 65 -3.47 -0.49 21.23
N ILE A 66 -3.07 -1.33 22.19
CA ILE A 66 -1.85 -2.14 22.07
C ILE A 66 -2.01 -3.20 20.99
N THR A 67 -3.17 -3.88 20.91
CA THR A 67 -3.42 -4.85 19.85
C THR A 67 -3.50 -4.19 18.48
N ASN A 68 -4.09 -2.99 18.38
CA ASN A 68 -4.12 -2.22 17.14
C ASN A 68 -2.72 -1.75 16.71
N LEU A 69 -1.90 -1.28 17.65
CA LEU A 69 -0.50 -0.91 17.41
C LEU A 69 0.29 -2.10 16.83
N LEU A 70 0.14 -3.28 17.44
CA LEU A 70 0.79 -4.52 16.99
C LEU A 70 0.24 -5.04 15.66
N ALA A 71 -1.06 -4.91 15.41
CA ALA A 71 -1.70 -5.46 14.21
C ALA A 71 -1.56 -4.54 12.99
N ASN A 72 -1.69 -3.22 13.17
CA ASN A 72 -1.77 -2.27 12.07
C ASN A 72 -0.43 -1.58 11.81
N ASP A 73 0.22 -1.06 12.85
CA ASP A 73 1.43 -0.26 12.67
C ASP A 73 2.66 -1.13 12.36
N ALA A 74 2.69 -2.37 12.86
CA ALA A 74 3.74 -3.32 12.49
C ALA A 74 3.74 -3.65 10.98
N ASN A 75 2.56 -3.67 10.32
CA ASN A 75 2.47 -3.84 8.87
C ASN A 75 2.98 -2.60 8.11
N LYS A 76 2.78 -1.40 8.67
CA LYS A 76 3.29 -0.17 8.05
C LYS A 76 4.81 -0.11 8.05
N VAL A 77 5.47 -0.61 9.10
CA VAL A 77 6.94 -0.66 9.19
C VAL A 77 7.54 -1.47 8.04
N GLU A 78 6.93 -2.61 7.70
CA GLU A 78 7.35 -3.45 6.57
C GLU A 78 7.25 -2.68 5.24
N LEU A 79 6.13 -1.98 5.03
CA LEU A 79 5.89 -1.20 3.81
C LEU A 79 6.83 0.00 3.68
N VAL A 80 7.14 0.69 4.79
CA VAL A 80 8.05 1.84 4.80
C VAL A 80 9.45 1.41 4.34
N HIS A 81 9.95 0.26 4.80
CA HIS A 81 11.25 -0.23 4.38
C HIS A 81 11.32 -0.48 2.87
N TYR A 82 10.24 -0.99 2.29
CA TYR A 82 10.13 -1.19 0.84
C TYR A 82 10.24 0.13 0.06
N PHE A 83 9.55 1.18 0.51
CA PHE A 83 9.54 2.48 -0.18
C PHE A 83 10.76 3.36 0.10
N LEU A 84 11.43 3.18 1.24
CA LEU A 84 12.55 4.03 1.66
C LEU A 84 13.70 4.03 0.65
N ASN A 85 13.98 2.89 0.02
CA ASN A 85 15.01 2.79 -1.02
C ASN A 85 14.69 3.63 -2.26
N TYR A 86 13.41 3.82 -2.59
CA TYR A 86 13.03 4.63 -3.75
C TYR A 86 13.34 6.12 -3.56
N LEU A 87 13.48 6.62 -2.33
CA LEU A 87 13.77 8.04 -2.06
C LEU A 87 15.10 8.50 -2.69
N TRP A 88 16.12 7.62 -2.72
CA TRP A 88 17.43 7.95 -3.25
C TRP A 88 17.69 7.33 -4.63
N VAL A 89 17.11 6.15 -4.91
CA VAL A 89 17.23 5.52 -6.24
C VAL A 89 16.47 6.30 -7.30
N ALA A 90 15.26 6.81 -7.01
CA ALA A 90 14.44 7.49 -8.02
C ALA A 90 15.09 8.79 -8.56
N PRO A 91 15.67 9.70 -7.74
CA PRO A 91 16.40 10.85 -8.25
C PRO A 91 17.57 10.48 -9.16
N LEU A 92 18.38 9.48 -8.76
CA LEU A 92 19.50 9.01 -9.57
C LEU A 92 19.02 8.43 -10.91
N GLN A 93 17.94 7.66 -10.88
CA GLN A 93 17.34 7.10 -12.08
C GLN A 93 16.79 8.19 -13.01
N ILE A 94 16.13 9.22 -12.46
CA ILE A 94 15.64 10.36 -13.25
C ILE A 94 16.82 11.07 -13.94
N ILE A 95 17.90 11.35 -13.21
CA ILE A 95 19.10 11.99 -13.77
C ILE A 95 19.68 11.15 -14.91
N ALA A 96 19.82 9.83 -14.71
CA ALA A 96 20.34 8.93 -15.73
C ALA A 96 19.46 8.90 -16.98
N VAL A 97 18.14 8.79 -16.81
CA VAL A 97 17.18 8.78 -17.94
C VAL A 97 17.20 10.11 -18.70
N VAL A 98 17.20 11.24 -17.99
CA VAL A 98 17.29 12.57 -18.60
C VAL A 98 18.60 12.75 -19.36
N PHE A 99 19.72 12.31 -18.79
CA PHE A 99 21.02 12.35 -19.46
C PHE A 99 21.01 11.53 -20.76
N VAL A 100 20.49 10.30 -20.73
CA VAL A 100 20.39 9.45 -21.92
C VAL A 100 19.48 10.11 -22.97
N LEU A 101 18.29 10.59 -22.58
CA LEU A 101 17.36 11.24 -23.51
C LEU A 101 17.96 12.49 -24.16
N TRP A 102 18.73 13.27 -23.40
CA TRP A 102 19.41 14.46 -23.91
C TRP A 102 20.36 14.12 -25.06
N GLN A 103 21.10 13.02 -24.97
CA GLN A 103 22.03 12.59 -26.02
C GLN A 103 21.32 12.19 -27.32
N PHE A 104 20.09 11.68 -27.24
CA PHE A 104 19.36 11.21 -28.42
C PHE A 104 18.46 12.27 -29.06
N VAL A 105 17.81 13.12 -28.26
CA VAL A 105 16.70 13.98 -28.74
C VAL A 105 16.83 15.45 -28.31
N TYR A 106 17.91 15.81 -27.62
CA TYR A 106 18.26 17.19 -27.22
C TYR A 106 17.06 17.98 -26.64
N TYR A 107 16.57 18.99 -27.37
CA TYR A 107 15.52 19.91 -26.91
C TYR A 107 14.18 19.24 -26.61
N VAL A 108 13.84 18.13 -27.27
CA VAL A 108 12.57 17.41 -27.03
C VAL A 108 12.51 16.84 -25.61
N THR A 109 13.67 16.58 -24.99
CA THR A 109 13.75 16.11 -23.60
C THR A 109 13.09 17.08 -22.62
N PHE A 110 13.18 18.39 -22.83
CA PHE A 110 12.54 19.37 -21.94
C PHE A 110 11.01 19.34 -22.03
N ILE A 111 10.45 19.10 -23.22
CA ILE A 111 9.00 18.96 -23.40
C ILE A 111 8.50 17.72 -22.66
N ALA A 112 9.22 16.60 -22.78
CA ALA A 112 8.90 15.37 -22.06
C ALA A 112 8.94 15.56 -20.53
N ILE A 113 9.99 16.20 -20.01
CA ILE A 113 10.11 16.53 -18.58
C ILE A 113 8.94 17.42 -18.14
N GLY A 114 8.61 18.46 -18.90
CA GLY A 114 7.49 19.35 -18.61
C GLY A 114 6.15 18.62 -18.55
N TYR A 115 5.91 17.72 -19.50
CA TYR A 115 4.71 16.87 -19.51
C TYR A 115 4.66 15.92 -18.30
N THR A 116 5.77 15.26 -17.96
CA THR A 116 5.85 14.40 -16.77
C THR A 116 5.62 15.17 -15.48
N LEU A 117 6.16 16.38 -15.35
CA LEU A 117 5.92 17.25 -14.19
C LEU A 117 4.45 17.65 -14.10
N LEU A 118 3.81 18.01 -15.22
CA LEU A 118 2.39 18.34 -15.25
C LEU A 118 1.53 17.15 -14.82
N LEU A 119 1.82 15.94 -15.29
CA LEU A 119 1.14 14.71 -14.83
C LEU A 119 1.35 14.47 -13.34
N LEU A 120 2.57 14.68 -12.83
CA LEU A 120 2.89 14.54 -11.41
C LEU A 120 2.09 15.53 -10.56
N LEU A 121 1.87 16.76 -11.03
CA LEU A 121 1.04 17.76 -10.34
C LEU A 121 -0.45 17.41 -10.35
N ILE A 122 -0.93 16.75 -11.40
CA ILE A 122 -2.33 16.32 -11.54
C ILE A 122 -2.63 15.09 -10.68
N GLN A 123 -1.66 14.18 -10.50
CA GLN A 123 -1.85 12.93 -9.77
C GLN A 123 -2.40 13.09 -8.33
N PRO A 124 -1.97 14.07 -7.51
CA PRO A 124 -2.57 14.36 -6.21
C PRO A 124 -4.06 14.72 -6.27
N LEU A 125 -4.53 15.39 -7.33
CA LEU A 125 -5.94 15.74 -7.47
C LEU A 125 -6.80 14.47 -7.59
N PHE A 126 -6.37 13.55 -8.46
CA PHE A 126 -7.01 12.23 -8.58
C PHE A 126 -6.90 11.42 -7.28
N SER A 127 -5.76 11.47 -6.60
CA SER A 127 -5.58 10.79 -5.31
C SER A 127 -6.56 11.30 -4.26
N ARG A 128 -6.75 12.63 -4.15
CA ARG A 128 -7.72 13.24 -3.24
C ARG A 128 -9.16 12.85 -3.59
N LEU A 129 -9.51 12.86 -4.87
CA LEU A 129 -10.83 12.41 -5.32
C LEU A 129 -11.07 10.93 -4.96
N PHE A 130 -10.10 10.06 -5.23
CA PHE A 130 -10.19 8.64 -4.89
C PHE A 130 -10.32 8.42 -3.39
N LEU A 131 -9.54 9.15 -2.58
CA LEU A 131 -9.63 9.10 -1.12
C LEU A 131 -11.00 9.57 -0.62
N HIS A 132 -11.57 10.63 -1.20
CA HIS A 132 -12.90 11.11 -0.85
C HIS A 132 -13.96 10.05 -1.14
N LEU A 133 -14.00 9.52 -2.37
CA LEU A 133 -14.93 8.47 -2.77
C LEU A 133 -14.78 7.21 -1.90
N ARG A 134 -13.54 6.80 -1.63
CA ARG A 134 -13.25 5.67 -0.75
C ARG A 134 -13.78 5.91 0.67
N THR A 135 -13.65 7.13 1.17
CA THR A 135 -14.14 7.48 2.52
C THR A 135 -15.66 7.40 2.59
N GLU A 136 -16.38 7.88 1.58
CA GLU A 136 -17.85 7.77 1.53
C GLU A 136 -18.29 6.30 1.46
N VAL A 137 -17.64 5.47 0.64
CA VAL A 137 -17.91 4.03 0.57
C VAL A 137 -17.65 3.34 1.92
N LEU A 138 -16.58 3.72 2.62
CA LEU A 138 -16.27 3.19 3.95
C LEU A 138 -17.34 3.55 4.97
N LYS A 139 -17.84 4.80 4.98
CA LYS A 139 -18.94 5.21 5.89
C LYS A 139 -20.19 4.35 5.72
N ILE A 140 -20.64 4.15 4.48
CA ILE A 140 -21.81 3.33 4.16
C ILE A 140 -21.58 1.87 4.58
N THR A 141 -20.38 1.36 4.32
CA THR A 141 -20.00 -0.01 4.67
C THR A 141 -20.00 -0.21 6.19
N ASP A 142 -19.46 0.73 6.94
CA ASP A 142 -19.40 0.69 8.40
C ASP A 142 -20.79 0.76 9.04
N GLU A 143 -21.67 1.64 8.54
CA GLU A 143 -23.06 1.74 9.02
C GLU A 143 -23.83 0.42 8.79
N ARG A 144 -23.68 -0.17 7.60
CA ARG A 144 -24.26 -1.47 7.29
C ARG A 144 -23.75 -2.56 8.23
N ILE A 145 -22.44 -2.65 8.46
CA ILE A 145 -21.85 -3.66 9.36
C ILE A 145 -22.36 -3.47 10.78
N LYS A 146 -22.49 -2.22 11.25
CA LYS A 146 -23.03 -1.90 12.58
C LYS A 146 -24.47 -2.40 12.74
N ILE A 147 -25.36 -2.06 11.81
CA ILE A 147 -26.78 -2.46 11.89
C ILE A 147 -26.93 -3.98 11.79
N MET A 148 -26.18 -4.62 10.89
CA MET A 148 -26.17 -6.09 10.80
C MET A 148 -25.74 -6.73 12.12
N SER A 149 -24.73 -6.16 12.77
CA SER A 149 -24.25 -6.64 14.08
C SER A 149 -25.30 -6.46 15.18
N GLU A 150 -26.05 -5.36 15.19
CA GLU A 150 -27.15 -5.12 16.13
C GLU A 150 -28.32 -6.10 15.93
N ILE A 151 -28.68 -6.39 14.66
CA ILE A 151 -29.74 -7.35 14.32
C ILE A 151 -29.35 -8.77 14.78
N ILE A 152 -28.10 -9.20 14.52
CA ILE A 152 -27.62 -10.53 14.92
C ILE A 152 -27.66 -10.67 16.45
N LYS A 153 -27.27 -9.63 17.19
CA LYS A 153 -27.34 -9.63 18.67
C LYS A 153 -28.78 -9.78 19.18
N SER A 154 -29.76 -9.24 18.47
CA SER A 154 -31.18 -9.23 18.87
C SER A 154 -32.06 -10.22 18.07
N MET A 155 -31.46 -11.24 17.44
CA MET A 155 -32.14 -12.10 16.46
C MET A 155 -33.39 -12.81 17.02
N ARG A 156 -33.37 -13.19 18.30
CA ARG A 156 -34.52 -13.83 18.95
C ARG A 156 -35.75 -12.92 18.98
N ILE A 157 -35.58 -11.64 19.30
CA ILE A 157 -36.66 -10.65 19.33
C ILE A 157 -37.20 -10.45 17.91
N VAL A 158 -36.30 -10.29 16.93
CA VAL A 158 -36.68 -10.10 15.52
C VAL A 158 -37.59 -11.23 15.03
N LYS A 159 -37.27 -12.48 15.36
CA LYS A 159 -38.11 -13.64 15.00
C LYS A 159 -39.42 -13.71 15.75
N VAL A 160 -39.42 -13.48 17.07
CA VAL A 160 -40.64 -13.54 17.90
C VAL A 160 -41.68 -12.51 17.45
N TYR A 161 -41.24 -11.34 17.00
CA TYR A 161 -42.12 -10.27 16.51
C TYR A 161 -42.28 -10.24 14.98
N CYS A 162 -41.72 -11.22 14.25
CA CYS A 162 -41.75 -11.29 12.78
C CYS A 162 -41.29 -10.00 12.07
N TRP A 163 -40.30 -9.30 12.62
CA TRP A 163 -39.79 -8.01 12.10
C TRP A 163 -38.80 -8.15 10.93
N GLU A 164 -38.58 -9.36 10.42
CA GLU A 164 -37.59 -9.66 9.39
C GLU A 164 -37.74 -8.78 8.15
N SER A 165 -38.97 -8.60 7.64
CA SER A 165 -39.26 -7.78 6.46
C SER A 165 -39.01 -6.28 6.68
N ALA A 166 -39.21 -5.78 7.90
CA ALA A 166 -38.94 -4.37 8.24
C ALA A 166 -37.43 -4.10 8.28
N PHE A 167 -36.65 -5.00 8.86
CA PHE A 167 -35.19 -4.89 8.86
C PHE A 167 -34.59 -5.09 7.47
N GLU A 168 -35.15 -5.98 6.65
CA GLU A 168 -34.73 -6.16 5.26
C GLU A 168 -34.88 -4.85 4.46
N ARG A 169 -36.04 -4.18 4.58
CA ARG A 169 -36.26 -2.87 3.94
C ARG A 169 -35.26 -1.83 4.43
N LYS A 170 -34.97 -1.80 5.74
CA LYS A 170 -33.99 -0.86 6.31
C LYS A 170 -32.58 -1.08 5.76
N ILE A 171 -32.13 -2.34 5.67
CA ILE A 171 -30.81 -2.67 5.09
C ILE A 171 -30.75 -2.32 3.60
N ARG A 172 -31.85 -2.58 2.87
CA ARG A 172 -31.94 -2.27 1.43
C ARG A 172 -31.83 -0.77 1.17
N HIS A 173 -32.43 0.06 2.02
CA HIS A 173 -32.32 1.51 1.91
C HIS A 173 -30.89 2.03 2.05
N ILE A 174 -30.08 1.42 2.93
CA ILE A 174 -28.67 1.81 3.15
C ILE A 174 -27.76 1.36 2.00
N ARG A 175 -28.23 0.42 1.17
CA ARG A 175 -27.47 -0.11 0.02
C ARG A 175 -27.54 0.78 -1.23
N THR A 176 -28.59 1.59 -1.35
CA THR A 176 -28.82 2.57 -2.42
C THR A 176 -28.22 3.91 -2.08
#